data_AF-A0A7W3TGH5-F1
#
_entry.id   AF-A0A7W3TGH5-F1
#
_cell.length_a   1.000
_cell.length_b   1.000
_cell.length_c   1.000
_cell.angle_alpha   90.00
_cell.angle_beta   90.00
_cell.angle_gamma   90.00
#
_symmetry.space_group_name_H-M   'P 1'
#
loop_
_entity.id
_entity.type
_entity.pdbx_description
1 polymer ?
#
loop_
_entity_poly.entity_id
_entity_poly.type
_entity_poly.pdbx_seq_one_letter_code
_entity_poly.pdbx_strand_id
1 'polypeptide(L)'
;MTVDVSPTSPVITDGRLTHLTDWITAFHQLGRQPADLNHRGHLVRGLRGVLAHHVIFQWNRPGLPADIQHTLSTLAKEVVMGTSDHAASPHAASRQRTTVTEVKTDTIETSDADRLRNELVDRLIKDGSVRTRSVEDAMRSVPRHLFVPQAPLEQAYGNAPVSIKDDDNGASISCASQPDVVGLMLEQLDVEPGQKILELGAGTGFNAALLAHLAGPNGHVTTIDVDHDLVDGARTALASAGLRNVDVIHGDGALGYAPNAPYDRVIATVGAHGVPHAWLDQLAPTGRLLTPLRLRGSVSRSIAFAPQPDGIWRSVSSRMNTFMPLRRGIADDPRTIVPLAPDNAVTLVTNGDQTVNADALTDVFHQSRTEAWTGVTFRGPESAEWLELWLTCSLPNGLSRMPTTPRAIDNGLVIAPYPSSTATFDDSGTLTYLT
;
A
#
# COMPACT_ATOMS: atom_id res chain seq x y z
N MET A 1 -36.85 17.01 -23.70
CA MET A 1 -36.77 18.29 -24.44
C MET A 1 -35.29 18.57 -24.64
N THR A 2 -34.71 18.15 -25.76
CA THR A 2 -33.28 18.32 -26.04
C THR A 2 -33.04 19.74 -26.53
N VAL A 3 -32.31 20.53 -25.76
CA VAL A 3 -31.87 21.87 -26.14
C VAL A 3 -30.73 21.70 -27.15
N ASP A 4 -30.88 22.30 -28.33
CA ASP A 4 -29.79 22.40 -29.30
C ASP A 4 -28.70 23.29 -28.70
N VAL A 5 -27.52 22.71 -28.50
CA VAL A 5 -26.33 23.41 -27.97
C VAL A 5 -25.22 23.42 -29.00
N SER A 6 -25.55 23.27 -30.29
CA SER A 6 -24.57 23.45 -31.36
C SER A 6 -24.03 24.89 -31.36
N PRO A 7 -22.82 25.15 -31.90
CA PRO A 7 -22.25 26.49 -32.00
C PRO A 7 -23.16 27.53 -32.70
N THR A 8 -24.14 27.05 -33.46
CA THR A 8 -25.13 27.84 -34.19
C THR A 8 -26.46 28.02 -33.44
N SER A 9 -26.57 27.49 -32.21
CA SER A 9 -27.78 27.53 -31.41
C SER A 9 -28.09 28.95 -30.91
N PRO A 10 -29.39 29.36 -30.89
CA PRO A 10 -29.82 30.63 -30.31
C PRO A 10 -29.34 30.85 -28.88
N VAL A 11 -29.17 29.79 -28.10
CA VAL A 11 -28.73 29.84 -26.69
C VAL A 11 -27.26 30.29 -26.55
N ILE A 12 -26.46 30.12 -27.61
CA ILE A 12 -25.06 30.53 -27.68
C ILE A 12 -24.92 31.90 -28.34
N THR A 13 -25.70 32.16 -29.39
CA THR A 13 -25.67 33.45 -30.11
C THR A 13 -26.32 34.59 -29.33
N ASP A 14 -27.31 34.32 -28.45
CA ASP A 14 -27.98 35.33 -27.59
C ASP A 14 -27.26 35.58 -26.23
N GLY A 15 -25.96 35.37 -26.14
CA GLY A 15 -25.14 35.88 -25.01
C GLY A 15 -25.00 34.95 -23.79
N ARG A 16 -25.98 34.09 -23.51
CA ARG A 16 -26.03 33.34 -22.22
C ARG A 16 -24.92 32.31 -22.06
N LEU A 17 -24.52 31.66 -23.14
CA LEU A 17 -23.42 30.68 -23.15
C LEU A 17 -22.22 31.13 -23.98
N THR A 18 -22.15 32.42 -24.33
CA THR A 18 -21.09 32.94 -25.22
C THR A 18 -19.69 32.75 -24.63
N HIS A 19 -19.56 32.78 -23.29
CA HIS A 19 -18.31 32.48 -22.59
C HIS A 19 -17.85 31.02 -22.72
N LEU A 20 -18.71 30.12 -23.21
CA LEU A 20 -18.41 28.70 -23.47
C LEU A 20 -18.33 28.38 -24.98
N THR A 21 -18.37 29.37 -25.86
CA THR A 21 -18.42 29.15 -27.33
C THR A 21 -17.24 28.32 -27.84
N ASP A 22 -16.03 28.64 -27.40
CA ASP A 22 -14.82 27.89 -27.79
C ASP A 22 -14.88 26.45 -27.29
N TRP A 23 -15.43 26.25 -26.10
CA TRP A 23 -15.58 24.95 -25.48
C TRP A 23 -16.62 24.08 -26.20
N ILE A 24 -17.77 24.67 -26.55
CA ILE A 24 -18.83 23.98 -27.30
C ILE A 24 -18.35 23.65 -28.72
N THR A 25 -17.59 24.54 -29.33
CA THR A 25 -16.96 24.30 -30.64
C THR A 25 -15.96 23.16 -30.57
N ALA A 26 -15.09 23.15 -29.55
CA ALA A 26 -14.14 22.07 -29.31
C ALA A 26 -14.87 20.74 -29.06
N PHE A 27 -15.95 20.74 -28.27
CA PHE A 27 -16.75 19.55 -27.99
C PHE A 27 -17.40 18.99 -29.26
N HIS A 28 -17.98 19.86 -30.10
CA HIS A 28 -18.58 19.45 -31.37
C HIS A 28 -17.54 18.88 -32.35
N GLN A 29 -16.35 19.49 -32.45
CA GLN A 29 -15.25 18.98 -33.26
C GLN A 29 -14.73 17.64 -32.74
N LEU A 30 -14.61 17.52 -31.41
CA LEU A 30 -14.12 16.33 -30.73
C LEU A 30 -15.15 15.20 -30.69
N GLY A 31 -16.44 15.46 -30.90
CA GLY A 31 -17.44 14.42 -31.16
C GLY A 31 -17.40 13.91 -32.61
N ARG A 32 -17.09 14.79 -33.57
CA ARG A 32 -16.97 14.43 -35.00
C ARG A 32 -15.78 13.53 -35.29
N GLN A 33 -14.65 13.74 -34.63
CA GLN A 33 -13.43 12.95 -34.87
C GLN A 33 -13.56 11.47 -34.46
N PRO A 34 -14.07 11.11 -33.27
CA PRO A 34 -14.39 9.73 -32.90
C PRO A 34 -15.45 9.10 -33.81
N ALA A 35 -16.46 9.87 -34.24
CA ALA A 35 -17.48 9.37 -35.16
C ALA A 35 -16.86 9.00 -36.53
N ASP A 36 -15.97 9.83 -37.07
CA ASP A 36 -15.21 9.56 -38.31
C ASP A 36 -14.24 8.37 -38.12
N LEU A 37 -13.51 8.32 -37.00
CA LEU A 37 -12.63 7.19 -36.64
C LEU A 37 -13.40 5.87 -36.50
N ASN A 38 -14.62 5.91 -35.96
CA ASN A 38 -15.47 4.73 -35.85
C ASN A 38 -15.99 4.28 -37.22
N HIS A 39 -16.44 5.23 -38.05
CA HIS A 39 -16.91 4.93 -39.41
C HIS A 39 -15.80 4.32 -40.27
N ARG A 40 -14.54 4.73 -40.08
CA ARG A 40 -13.37 4.16 -40.77
C ARG A 40 -12.78 2.90 -40.11
N GLY A 41 -13.40 2.40 -39.02
CA GLY A 41 -12.95 1.19 -38.32
C GLY A 41 -11.66 1.33 -37.51
N HIS A 42 -11.17 2.55 -37.29
CA HIS A 42 -9.92 2.84 -36.58
C HIS A 42 -10.11 3.08 -35.08
N LEU A 43 -11.35 3.19 -34.62
CA LEU A 43 -11.66 3.42 -33.22
C LEU A 43 -11.60 2.10 -32.42
N VAL A 44 -10.38 1.61 -32.15
CA VAL A 44 -10.12 0.38 -31.37
C VAL A 44 -10.35 0.58 -29.86
N ARG A 45 -10.59 -0.51 -29.12
CA ARG A 45 -10.94 -0.49 -27.67
C ARG A 45 -9.98 0.36 -26.82
N GLY A 46 -8.67 0.32 -27.12
CA GLY A 46 -7.66 1.13 -26.42
C GLY A 46 -7.81 2.64 -26.68
N LEU A 47 -8.01 3.03 -27.95
CA LEU A 47 -8.18 4.43 -28.33
C LEU A 47 -9.50 5.02 -27.80
N ARG A 48 -10.56 4.20 -27.72
CA ARG A 48 -11.84 4.57 -27.07
C ARG A 48 -11.65 4.96 -25.61
N GLY A 49 -10.88 4.18 -24.86
CA GLY A 49 -10.61 4.45 -23.45
C GLY A 49 -9.83 5.75 -23.22
N VAL A 50 -8.81 6.01 -24.05
CA VAL A 50 -7.99 7.22 -23.97
C VAL A 50 -8.81 8.48 -24.28
N LEU A 51 -9.63 8.44 -25.34
CA LEU A 51 -10.48 9.57 -25.72
C LEU A 51 -11.56 9.84 -24.67
N ALA A 52 -12.21 8.80 -24.13
CA ALA A 52 -13.18 8.95 -23.05
C ALA A 52 -12.54 9.56 -21.78
N HIS A 53 -11.33 9.12 -21.44
CA HIS A 53 -10.59 9.65 -20.29
C HIS A 53 -10.28 11.14 -20.44
N HIS A 54 -9.81 11.59 -21.61
CA HIS A 54 -9.52 13.00 -21.86
C HIS A 54 -10.78 13.88 -21.83
N VAL A 55 -11.91 13.38 -22.32
CA VAL A 55 -13.19 14.10 -22.28
C VAL A 55 -13.68 14.26 -20.83
N ILE A 56 -13.67 13.18 -20.04
CA ILE A 56 -14.03 13.21 -18.61
C ILE A 56 -13.08 14.11 -17.82
N PHE A 57 -11.78 14.05 -18.12
CA PHE A 57 -10.77 14.88 -17.49
C PHE A 57 -11.03 16.38 -17.71
N GLN A 58 -11.40 16.78 -18.94
CA GLN A 58 -11.75 18.16 -19.25
C GLN A 58 -13.10 18.59 -18.67
N TRP A 59 -14.03 17.66 -18.42
CA TRP A 59 -15.33 17.91 -17.76
C TRP A 59 -15.28 18.07 -16.25
N ASN A 60 -14.23 17.58 -15.60
CA ASN A 60 -14.06 17.70 -14.15
C ASN A 60 -13.34 18.99 -13.73
N ARG A 61 -12.69 19.68 -14.68
CA ARG A 61 -12.03 20.99 -14.51
C ARG A 61 -12.90 22.28 -14.65
N PRO A 62 -14.14 22.28 -15.18
CA PRO A 62 -15.00 23.45 -15.34
C PRO A 62 -15.99 23.67 -14.18
N GLY A 63 -15.90 22.92 -13.08
CA GLY A 63 -16.71 23.18 -11.88
C GLY A 63 -18.21 22.93 -12.02
N LEU A 64 -18.62 22.00 -12.90
CA LEU A 64 -20.03 21.67 -13.11
C LEU A 64 -20.66 21.01 -11.87
N PRO A 65 -21.95 21.24 -11.57
CA PRO A 65 -22.68 20.51 -10.54
C PRO A 65 -22.64 18.98 -10.74
N ALA A 66 -22.60 18.22 -9.63
CA ALA A 66 -22.35 16.78 -9.64
C ALA A 66 -23.40 15.95 -10.40
N ASP A 67 -24.65 16.40 -10.42
CA ASP A 67 -25.76 15.80 -11.17
C ASP A 67 -25.59 15.93 -12.68
N ILE A 68 -25.06 17.07 -13.14
CA ILE A 68 -24.70 17.29 -14.55
C ILE A 68 -23.49 16.44 -14.93
N GLN A 69 -22.48 16.34 -14.07
CA GLN A 69 -21.32 15.46 -14.30
C GLN A 69 -21.73 13.99 -14.41
N HIS A 70 -22.63 13.52 -13.54
CA HIS A 70 -23.14 12.15 -13.55
C HIS A 70 -23.92 11.85 -14.84
N THR A 71 -24.79 12.77 -15.26
CA THR A 71 -25.60 12.64 -16.48
C THR A 71 -24.71 12.60 -17.72
N LEU A 72 -23.72 13.49 -17.82
CA LEU A 72 -22.78 13.53 -18.94
C LEU A 72 -21.85 12.31 -18.97
N SER A 73 -21.37 11.85 -17.82
CA SER A 73 -20.56 10.62 -17.72
C SER A 73 -21.35 9.38 -18.15
N THR A 74 -22.63 9.32 -17.82
CA THR A 74 -23.51 8.18 -18.17
C THR A 74 -23.80 8.16 -19.65
N LEU A 75 -24.16 9.30 -20.24
CA LEU A 75 -24.32 9.47 -21.69
C LEU A 75 -23.03 9.17 -22.46
N ALA A 76 -21.87 9.63 -21.96
CA ALA A 76 -20.58 9.33 -22.57
C ALA A 76 -20.28 7.84 -22.56
N LYS A 77 -20.58 7.15 -21.45
CA LYS A 77 -20.42 5.71 -21.32
C LYS A 77 -21.34 4.97 -22.31
N GLU A 78 -22.59 5.37 -22.44
CA GLU A 78 -23.55 4.76 -23.38
C GLU A 78 -23.18 4.99 -24.84
N VAL A 79 -22.78 6.21 -25.21
CA VAL A 79 -22.38 6.56 -26.58
C VAL A 79 -21.06 5.91 -26.99
N VAL A 80 -20.11 5.76 -26.05
CA VAL A 80 -18.77 5.21 -26.33
C VAL A 80 -18.74 3.69 -26.24
N MET A 81 -19.54 3.08 -25.36
CA MET A 81 -19.51 1.63 -25.09
C MET A 81 -20.70 0.87 -25.67
N GLY A 82 -21.77 1.56 -26.09
CA GLY A 82 -23.00 0.96 -26.61
C GLY A 82 -23.88 0.33 -25.52
N THR A 83 -25.19 0.31 -25.76
CA THR A 83 -26.16 -0.43 -24.94
C THR A 83 -26.37 -1.83 -25.54
N SER A 84 -25.74 -2.84 -24.94
CA SER A 84 -26.21 -4.25 -24.79
C SER A 84 -25.04 -5.24 -24.89
N ASP A 85 -24.81 -5.98 -23.81
CA ASP A 85 -24.96 -7.44 -23.80
C ASP A 85 -24.71 -7.96 -22.38
N HIS A 86 -25.79 -8.38 -21.71
CA HIS A 86 -25.87 -9.62 -20.93
C HIS A 86 -27.32 -9.85 -20.53
N ALA A 87 -28.05 -10.50 -21.44
CA ALA A 87 -29.30 -11.18 -21.13
C ALA A 87 -29.02 -12.30 -20.11
N ALA A 88 -29.70 -12.24 -18.97
CA ALA A 88 -29.80 -13.36 -18.05
C ALA A 88 -30.57 -14.51 -18.72
N SER A 89 -30.01 -15.71 -18.71
CA SER A 89 -30.78 -16.94 -18.96
C SER A 89 -31.37 -17.47 -17.64
N PRO A 90 -32.60 -18.01 -17.65
CA PRO A 90 -33.28 -18.43 -16.43
C PRO A 90 -32.85 -19.86 -16.05
N HIS A 91 -32.31 -20.05 -14.84
CA HIS A 91 -32.20 -21.37 -14.24
C HIS A 91 -33.45 -21.69 -13.42
N ALA A 92 -34.17 -22.72 -13.87
CA ALA A 92 -35.30 -23.31 -13.18
C ALA A 92 -34.86 -23.98 -11.87
N ALA A 93 -35.58 -23.68 -10.79
CA ALA A 93 -35.38 -24.27 -9.47
C ALA A 93 -35.86 -25.73 -9.45
N SER A 94 -34.99 -26.65 -9.03
CA SER A 94 -35.35 -27.96 -8.50
C SER A 94 -34.89 -28.03 -7.05
N ARG A 95 -35.86 -28.04 -6.12
CA ARG A 95 -35.62 -28.27 -4.69
C ARG A 95 -35.42 -29.77 -4.47
N GLN A 96 -34.20 -30.19 -4.16
CA GLN A 96 -33.96 -31.42 -3.40
C GLN A 96 -33.44 -31.05 -2.02
N ARG A 97 -34.14 -31.59 -1.01
CA ARG A 97 -33.92 -31.41 0.41
C ARG A 97 -32.92 -32.48 0.83
N THR A 98 -31.69 -32.11 1.14
CA THR A 98 -30.71 -33.01 1.78
C THR A 98 -30.55 -32.62 3.24
N THR A 99 -30.83 -33.59 4.11
CA THR A 99 -30.65 -33.53 5.56
C THR A 99 -29.15 -33.52 5.87
N VAL A 100 -28.70 -32.62 6.75
CA VAL A 100 -27.29 -32.50 7.16
C VAL A 100 -27.00 -33.47 8.31
N THR A 101 -26.02 -34.34 8.11
CA THR A 101 -25.42 -35.20 9.15
C THR A 101 -24.42 -34.37 9.97
N GLU A 102 -24.35 -34.69 11.27
CA GLU A 102 -23.46 -34.17 12.33
C GLU A 102 -22.18 -33.45 11.86
N VAL A 103 -22.05 -32.19 12.29
CA VAL A 103 -20.92 -31.31 11.99
C VAL A 103 -19.81 -31.53 13.02
N LYS A 104 -18.60 -31.90 12.57
CA LYS A 104 -17.39 -31.97 13.40
C LYS A 104 -16.71 -30.60 13.47
N THR A 105 -16.31 -30.18 14.67
CA THR A 105 -15.69 -28.87 14.96
C THR A 105 -14.49 -28.55 14.07
N ASP A 106 -13.62 -29.52 13.76
CA ASP A 106 -12.45 -29.32 12.88
C ASP A 106 -12.82 -28.91 11.44
N THR A 107 -13.97 -29.36 10.94
CA THR A 107 -14.47 -29.00 9.60
C THR A 107 -15.08 -27.60 9.60
N ILE A 108 -15.63 -27.16 10.74
CA ILE A 108 -16.19 -25.82 10.91
C ILE A 108 -15.06 -24.79 10.92
N GLU A 109 -14.02 -25.00 11.74
CA GLU A 109 -12.89 -24.07 11.84
C GLU A 109 -12.15 -23.91 10.52
N THR A 110 -11.96 -25.01 9.77
CA THR A 110 -11.37 -24.96 8.42
C THR A 110 -12.25 -24.15 7.46
N SER A 111 -13.58 -24.34 7.53
CA SER A 111 -14.53 -23.60 6.68
C SER A 111 -14.60 -22.10 7.03
N ASP A 112 -14.43 -21.74 8.31
CA ASP A 112 -14.41 -20.35 8.76
C ASP A 112 -13.10 -19.65 8.40
N ALA A 113 -11.96 -20.32 8.55
CA ALA A 113 -10.67 -19.79 8.11
C ALA A 113 -10.66 -19.54 6.60
N ASP A 114 -11.21 -20.46 5.80
CA ASP A 114 -11.35 -20.30 4.34
C ASP A 114 -12.25 -19.14 3.96
N ARG A 115 -13.39 -18.99 4.64
CA ARG A 115 -14.31 -17.87 4.44
C ARG A 115 -13.64 -16.54 4.76
N LEU A 116 -13.05 -16.40 5.96
CA LEU A 116 -12.38 -15.17 6.39
C LEU A 116 -11.19 -14.81 5.50
N ARG A 117 -10.41 -15.80 5.07
CA ARG A 117 -9.33 -15.62 4.10
C ARG A 117 -9.85 -15.04 2.80
N ASN A 118 -10.91 -15.61 2.23
CA ASN A 118 -11.46 -15.15 0.97
C ASN A 118 -12.08 -13.74 1.09
N GLU A 119 -12.79 -13.46 2.18
CA GLU A 119 -13.34 -12.12 2.47
C GLU A 119 -12.23 -11.06 2.62
N LEU A 120 -11.11 -11.41 3.26
CA LEU A 120 -9.93 -10.54 3.31
C LEU A 120 -9.40 -10.28 1.90
N VAL A 121 -9.13 -11.31 1.10
CA VAL A 121 -8.56 -11.15 -0.24
C VAL A 121 -9.49 -10.33 -1.15
N ASP A 122 -10.81 -10.53 -1.07
CA ASP A 122 -11.79 -9.74 -1.83
C ASP A 122 -11.68 -8.24 -1.52
N ARG A 123 -11.47 -7.88 -0.25
CA ARG A 123 -11.23 -6.49 0.17
C ARG A 123 -9.90 -5.98 -0.38
N LEU A 124 -8.83 -6.77 -0.27
CA LEU A 124 -7.51 -6.38 -0.77
C LEU A 124 -7.51 -6.10 -2.29
N ILE A 125 -8.29 -6.87 -3.06
CA ILE A 125 -8.52 -6.65 -4.50
C ILE A 125 -9.30 -5.36 -4.74
N LYS A 126 -10.41 -5.17 -4.03
CA LYS A 126 -11.24 -3.97 -4.14
C LYS A 126 -10.44 -2.70 -3.85
N ASP A 127 -9.56 -2.75 -2.87
CA ASP A 127 -8.72 -1.63 -2.44
C ASP A 127 -7.46 -1.47 -3.32
N GLY A 128 -7.21 -2.39 -4.25
CA GLY A 128 -6.14 -2.32 -5.24
C GLY A 128 -4.75 -2.72 -4.74
N SER A 129 -4.65 -3.26 -3.52
CA SER A 129 -3.40 -3.78 -2.95
C SER A 129 -3.00 -5.14 -3.54
N VAL A 130 -3.98 -5.93 -3.98
CA VAL A 130 -3.81 -7.16 -4.77
C VAL A 130 -4.44 -6.92 -6.14
N ARG A 131 -3.72 -7.19 -7.23
CA ARG A 131 -4.15 -6.79 -8.59
C ARG A 131 -3.98 -7.90 -9.62
N THR A 132 -2.97 -8.73 -9.46
CA THR A 132 -2.63 -9.82 -10.36
C THR A 132 -3.22 -11.12 -9.84
N ARG A 133 -3.59 -11.99 -10.78
CA ARG A 133 -4.15 -13.31 -10.47
C ARG A 133 -3.18 -14.18 -9.67
N SER A 134 -1.88 -14.10 -9.96
CA SER A 134 -0.86 -14.87 -9.24
C SER A 134 -0.78 -14.49 -7.76
N VAL A 135 -0.82 -13.19 -7.44
CA VAL A 135 -0.82 -12.73 -6.03
C VAL A 135 -2.13 -13.08 -5.34
N GLU A 136 -3.27 -12.92 -6.02
CA GLU A 136 -4.57 -13.38 -5.50
C GLU A 136 -4.54 -14.87 -5.15
N ASP A 137 -4.13 -15.72 -6.11
CA ASP A 137 -4.09 -17.17 -5.94
C ASP A 137 -3.17 -17.56 -4.77
N ALA A 138 -2.02 -16.90 -4.62
CA ALA A 138 -1.11 -17.10 -3.49
C ALA A 138 -1.77 -16.74 -2.14
N MET A 139 -2.40 -15.56 -2.03
CA MET A 139 -3.04 -15.13 -0.78
C MET A 139 -4.27 -15.97 -0.42
N ARG A 140 -5.00 -16.50 -1.41
CA ARG A 140 -6.09 -17.46 -1.18
C ARG A 140 -5.58 -18.85 -0.82
N SER A 141 -4.38 -19.22 -1.22
CA SER A 141 -3.83 -20.56 -0.98
C SER A 141 -3.13 -20.68 0.37
N VAL A 142 -2.36 -19.67 0.77
CA VAL A 142 -1.53 -19.73 1.99
C VAL A 142 -2.39 -19.43 3.23
N PRO A 143 -2.51 -20.37 4.19
CA PRO A 143 -3.34 -20.19 5.38
C PRO A 143 -2.62 -19.33 6.43
N ARG A 144 -2.83 -18.00 6.39
CA ARG A 144 -2.18 -17.03 7.31
C ARG A 144 -2.26 -17.41 8.79
N HIS A 145 -3.37 -18.02 9.24
CA HIS A 145 -3.55 -18.45 10.63
C HIS A 145 -2.51 -19.46 11.11
N LEU A 146 -1.91 -20.29 10.23
CA LEU A 146 -0.82 -21.20 10.60
C LEU A 146 0.48 -20.46 10.97
N PHE A 147 0.63 -19.22 10.51
CA PHE A 147 1.81 -18.39 10.75
C PHE A 147 1.63 -17.44 11.94
N VAL A 148 0.42 -17.33 12.48
CA VAL A 148 0.11 -16.56 13.69
C VAL A 148 -0.77 -17.39 14.64
N PRO A 149 -0.27 -18.56 15.11
CA PRO A 149 -1.11 -19.55 15.79
C PRO A 149 -1.71 -19.09 17.13
N GLN A 150 -1.18 -18.00 17.70
CA GLN A 150 -1.70 -17.41 18.94
C GLN A 150 -2.79 -16.35 18.70
N ALA A 151 -3.00 -15.93 17.45
CA ALA A 151 -4.03 -14.96 17.11
C ALA A 151 -5.36 -15.67 16.79
N PRO A 152 -6.50 -15.19 17.29
CA PRO A 152 -7.82 -15.63 16.82
C PRO A 152 -7.96 -15.46 15.31
N LEU A 153 -8.81 -16.27 14.67
CA LEU A 153 -8.98 -16.27 13.21
C LEU A 153 -9.37 -14.88 12.67
N GLU A 154 -10.23 -14.16 13.38
CA GLU A 154 -10.67 -12.81 13.01
C GLU A 154 -9.51 -11.81 13.02
N GLN A 155 -8.55 -11.98 13.95
CA GLN A 155 -7.34 -11.18 13.99
C GLN A 155 -6.36 -11.59 12.90
N ALA A 156 -6.18 -12.91 12.69
CA ALA A 156 -5.29 -13.43 11.65
C ALA A 156 -5.70 -12.98 10.24
N TYR A 157 -7.02 -12.88 9.99
CA TYR A 157 -7.60 -12.42 8.72
C TYR A 157 -8.16 -10.99 8.76
N GLY A 158 -7.83 -10.24 9.82
CA GLY A 158 -8.01 -8.79 9.85
C GLY A 158 -6.96 -8.09 8.98
N ASN A 159 -7.31 -6.97 8.36
CA ASN A 159 -6.33 -6.14 7.64
C ASN A 159 -5.56 -5.24 8.64
N ALA A 160 -4.83 -5.88 9.56
CA ALA A 160 -4.00 -5.21 10.56
C ALA A 160 -2.72 -6.05 10.81
N PRO A 161 -1.62 -5.42 11.26
CA PRO A 161 -0.46 -6.18 11.73
C PRO A 161 -0.79 -6.95 13.02
N VAL A 162 -0.08 -8.06 13.24
CA VAL A 162 -0.18 -8.85 14.47
C VAL A 162 1.19 -8.84 15.15
N SER A 163 1.31 -8.31 16.38
CA SER A 163 2.57 -8.36 17.13
C SER A 163 2.92 -9.81 17.42
N ILE A 164 4.19 -10.18 17.20
CA ILE A 164 4.68 -11.55 17.45
C ILE A 164 5.83 -11.58 18.45
N LYS A 165 6.50 -10.44 18.68
CA LYS A 165 7.59 -10.33 19.64
C LYS A 165 7.72 -8.90 20.13
N ASP A 166 7.85 -8.76 21.44
CA ASP A 166 8.09 -7.48 22.11
C ASP A 166 9.47 -7.51 22.80
N ASP A 167 10.07 -6.35 23.02
CA ASP A 167 11.29 -6.22 23.84
C ASP A 167 10.97 -6.18 25.34
N ASP A 168 12.01 -6.07 26.18
CA ASP A 168 11.89 -6.03 27.64
C ASP A 168 11.05 -4.85 28.16
N ASN A 169 10.84 -3.82 27.33
CA ASN A 169 10.04 -2.64 27.65
C ASN A 169 8.60 -2.75 27.09
N GLY A 170 8.24 -3.90 26.50
CA GLY A 170 6.93 -4.14 25.90
C GLY A 170 6.73 -3.46 24.54
N ALA A 171 7.79 -2.94 23.91
CA ALA A 171 7.69 -2.40 22.57
C ALA A 171 7.75 -3.55 21.56
N SER A 172 6.80 -3.60 20.62
CA SER A 172 6.85 -4.58 19.53
C SER A 172 8.14 -4.40 18.74
N ILE A 173 8.88 -5.50 18.59
CA ILE A 173 10.12 -5.61 17.82
C ILE A 173 10.01 -6.56 16.62
N SER A 174 8.91 -7.31 16.53
CA SER A 174 8.54 -8.06 15.34
C SER A 174 7.02 -8.18 15.21
N CYS A 175 6.52 -8.16 13.99
CA CYS A 175 5.11 -8.35 13.69
C CYS A 175 4.89 -9.09 12.36
N ALA A 176 3.79 -9.83 12.28
CA ALA A 176 3.26 -10.26 10.99
C ALA A 176 2.65 -9.04 10.30
N SER A 177 3.23 -8.64 9.16
CA SER A 177 2.83 -7.42 8.45
C SER A 177 1.35 -7.43 8.03
N GLN A 178 0.78 -6.24 7.91
CA GLN A 178 -0.59 -6.03 7.45
C GLN A 178 -0.80 -6.68 6.06
N PRO A 179 -1.90 -7.42 5.84
CA PRO A 179 -2.14 -8.12 4.58
C PRO A 179 -2.10 -7.25 3.31
N ASP A 180 -2.61 -6.01 3.36
CA ASP A 180 -2.53 -5.09 2.21
C ASP A 180 -1.09 -4.69 1.86
N VAL A 181 -0.23 -4.45 2.85
CA VAL A 181 1.19 -4.16 2.67
C VAL A 181 1.89 -5.37 2.06
N VAL A 182 1.55 -6.58 2.52
CA VAL A 182 2.07 -7.83 1.94
C VAL A 182 1.66 -7.94 0.47
N GLY A 183 0.36 -7.83 0.16
CA GLY A 183 -0.13 -7.89 -1.21
C GLY A 183 0.53 -6.84 -2.11
N LEU A 184 0.59 -5.59 -1.64
CA LEU A 184 1.25 -4.48 -2.32
C LEU A 184 2.73 -4.78 -2.62
N MET A 185 3.47 -5.31 -1.65
CA MET A 185 4.90 -5.62 -1.84
C MET A 185 5.12 -6.82 -2.76
N LEU A 186 4.26 -7.84 -2.73
CA LEU A 186 4.33 -8.95 -3.69
C LEU A 186 4.08 -8.46 -5.12
N GLU A 187 3.13 -7.55 -5.31
CA GLU A 187 2.86 -6.86 -6.57
C GLU A 187 4.05 -6.01 -7.05
N GLN A 188 4.77 -5.35 -6.13
CA GLN A 188 5.98 -4.59 -6.45
C GLN A 188 7.16 -5.49 -6.83
N LEU A 189 7.28 -6.65 -6.16
CA LEU A 189 8.37 -7.60 -6.36
C LEU A 189 8.24 -8.36 -7.68
N ASP A 190 7.01 -8.61 -8.14
CA ASP A 190 6.73 -9.16 -9.49
C ASP A 190 7.47 -10.49 -9.70
N VAL A 191 7.19 -11.45 -8.82
CA VAL A 191 7.78 -12.79 -8.82
C VAL A 191 7.20 -13.60 -9.98
N GLU A 192 8.07 -14.31 -10.70
CA GLU A 192 7.69 -15.26 -11.74
C GLU A 192 8.03 -16.70 -11.34
N PRO A 193 7.33 -17.71 -11.88
CA PRO A 193 7.64 -19.11 -11.63
C PRO A 193 9.10 -19.48 -12.00
N GLY A 194 9.75 -20.27 -11.15
CA GLY A 194 11.13 -20.72 -11.31
C GLY A 194 12.18 -19.79 -10.71
N GLN A 195 11.81 -18.62 -10.21
CA GLN A 195 12.76 -17.65 -9.66
C GLN A 195 13.31 -18.06 -8.29
N LYS A 196 14.57 -17.68 -8.05
CA LYS A 196 15.23 -17.74 -6.74
C LYS A 196 15.07 -16.42 -6.01
N ILE A 197 14.58 -16.48 -4.79
CA ILE A 197 14.17 -15.30 -4.01
C ILE A 197 14.92 -15.28 -2.69
N LEU A 198 15.46 -14.12 -2.33
CA LEU A 198 15.97 -13.83 -0.99
C LEU A 198 15.00 -12.92 -0.26
N GLU A 199 14.54 -13.35 0.90
CA GLU A 199 13.77 -12.56 1.86
C GLU A 199 14.62 -12.21 3.09
N LEU A 200 14.53 -10.96 3.54
CA LEU A 200 15.26 -10.42 4.67
C LEU A 200 14.28 -9.98 5.76
N GLY A 201 14.19 -10.75 6.84
CA GLY A 201 13.18 -10.63 7.89
C GLY A 201 12.13 -11.74 7.78
N ALA A 202 12.52 -12.98 8.08
CA ALA A 202 11.61 -14.13 8.00
C ALA A 202 10.36 -13.95 8.88
N GLY A 203 10.50 -13.38 10.07
CA GLY A 203 9.41 -13.15 11.00
C GLY A 203 8.64 -14.44 11.28
N THR A 204 7.37 -14.47 10.89
CA THR A 204 6.53 -15.69 11.02
C THR A 204 6.75 -16.73 9.93
N GLY A 205 7.40 -16.39 8.82
CA GLY A 205 7.49 -17.22 7.61
C GLY A 205 6.29 -17.08 6.66
N PHE A 206 5.29 -16.23 6.96
CA PHE A 206 4.11 -16.07 6.12
C PHE A 206 4.44 -15.51 4.73
N ASN A 207 5.29 -14.49 4.65
CA ASN A 207 5.66 -13.91 3.37
C ASN A 207 6.58 -14.84 2.57
N ALA A 208 7.53 -15.54 3.22
CA ALA A 208 8.26 -16.66 2.61
C ALA A 208 7.33 -17.70 1.95
N ALA A 209 6.22 -18.05 2.62
CA ALA A 209 5.24 -19.00 2.11
C ALA A 209 4.53 -18.50 0.85
N LEU A 210 4.17 -17.22 0.80
CA LEU A 210 3.57 -16.59 -0.37
C LEU A 210 4.57 -16.53 -1.54
N LEU A 211 5.82 -16.14 -1.26
CA LEU A 211 6.90 -16.12 -2.24
C LEU A 211 7.16 -17.51 -2.83
N ALA A 212 7.16 -18.55 -2.00
CA ALA A 212 7.34 -19.93 -2.41
C ALA A 212 6.19 -20.43 -3.30
N HIS A 213 4.97 -19.99 -3.03
CA HIS A 213 3.81 -20.27 -3.88
C HIS A 213 3.93 -19.58 -5.24
N LEU A 214 4.32 -18.30 -5.27
CA LEU A 214 4.51 -17.52 -6.49
C LEU A 214 5.64 -18.06 -7.38
N ALA A 215 6.76 -18.43 -6.77
CA ALA A 215 7.89 -19.02 -7.47
C ALA A 215 7.59 -20.43 -7.98
N GLY A 216 6.58 -21.10 -7.44
CA GLY A 216 6.15 -22.43 -7.84
C GLY A 216 7.20 -23.53 -7.55
N PRO A 217 6.96 -24.76 -8.03
CA PRO A 217 7.73 -25.94 -7.64
C PRO A 217 9.19 -25.93 -8.11
N ASN A 218 9.52 -25.13 -9.12
CA ASN A 218 10.87 -25.00 -9.66
C ASN A 218 11.61 -23.75 -9.13
N GLY A 219 10.93 -22.90 -8.36
CA GLY A 219 11.52 -21.76 -7.70
C GLY A 219 11.92 -22.10 -6.27
N HIS A 220 12.70 -21.21 -5.64
CA HIS A 220 13.23 -21.44 -4.30
C HIS A 220 13.33 -20.13 -3.51
N VAL A 221 12.96 -20.18 -2.24
CA VAL A 221 13.05 -19.02 -1.32
C VAL A 221 14.13 -19.29 -0.28
N THR A 222 15.03 -18.33 -0.09
CA THR A 222 15.89 -18.25 1.10
C THR A 222 15.37 -17.11 1.94
N THR A 223 15.00 -17.36 3.19
CA THR A 223 14.54 -16.33 4.12
C THR A 223 15.45 -16.29 5.35
N ILE A 224 15.79 -15.09 5.82
CA ILE A 224 16.76 -14.89 6.90
C ILE A 224 16.14 -14.10 8.04
N ASP A 225 16.40 -14.51 9.28
CA ASP A 225 16.12 -13.71 10.47
C ASP A 225 17.29 -13.76 11.46
N VAL A 226 17.44 -12.68 12.24
CA VAL A 226 18.50 -12.54 13.26
C VAL A 226 18.11 -13.19 14.59
N ASP A 227 16.81 -13.40 14.80
CA ASP A 227 16.26 -13.92 16.05
C ASP A 227 16.01 -15.44 15.93
N HIS A 228 16.74 -16.24 16.71
CA HIS A 228 16.66 -17.71 16.66
C HIS A 228 15.25 -18.27 16.90
N ASP A 229 14.49 -17.67 17.82
CA ASP A 229 13.10 -18.05 18.12
C ASP A 229 12.16 -17.81 16.93
N LEU A 230 12.37 -16.73 16.17
CA LEU A 230 11.61 -16.46 14.94
C LEU A 230 11.97 -17.45 13.84
N VAL A 231 13.25 -17.81 13.70
CA VAL A 231 13.72 -18.82 12.75
C VAL A 231 13.04 -20.18 13.01
N ASP A 232 13.00 -20.64 14.26
CA ASP A 232 12.37 -21.91 14.61
C ASP A 232 10.86 -21.88 14.42
N GLY A 233 10.21 -20.76 14.76
CA GLY A 233 8.79 -20.52 14.51
C GLY A 233 8.46 -20.58 13.01
N ALA A 234 9.22 -19.88 12.17
CA ALA A 234 9.05 -19.87 10.73
C ALA A 234 9.23 -21.26 10.12
N ARG A 235 10.26 -22.01 10.54
CA ARG A 235 10.48 -23.41 10.09
C ARG A 235 9.28 -24.29 10.40
N THR A 236 8.75 -24.18 11.62
CA THR A 236 7.61 -24.96 12.09
C THR A 236 6.34 -24.63 11.29
N ALA A 237 6.07 -23.34 11.07
CA ALA A 237 4.91 -22.89 10.32
C ALA A 237 4.98 -23.30 8.84
N LEU A 238 6.15 -23.14 8.20
CA LEU A 238 6.38 -23.54 6.80
C LEU A 238 6.25 -25.06 6.61
N ALA A 239 6.78 -25.86 7.55
CA ALA A 239 6.60 -27.31 7.53
C ALA A 239 5.13 -27.71 7.69
N SER A 240 4.40 -27.03 8.58
CA SER A 240 2.95 -27.25 8.78
C SER A 240 2.12 -26.87 7.56
N ALA A 241 2.57 -25.87 6.80
CA ALA A 241 1.98 -25.49 5.51
C ALA A 241 2.41 -26.41 4.34
N GLY A 242 3.26 -27.40 4.58
CA GLY A 242 3.70 -28.38 3.58
C GLY A 242 4.69 -27.83 2.54
N LEU A 243 5.30 -26.67 2.80
CA LEU A 243 6.24 -26.03 1.88
C LEU A 243 7.65 -26.62 2.04
N ARG A 244 8.27 -26.95 0.90
CA ARG A 244 9.59 -27.61 0.85
C ARG A 244 10.65 -26.84 0.06
N ASN A 245 10.25 -25.78 -0.64
CA ASN A 245 11.12 -24.92 -1.44
C ASN A 245 11.47 -23.62 -0.72
N VAL A 246 11.64 -23.70 0.61
CA VAL A 246 12.01 -22.57 1.48
C VAL A 246 13.11 -22.99 2.44
N ASP A 247 14.25 -22.30 2.39
CA ASP A 247 15.30 -22.38 3.40
C ASP A 247 15.16 -21.23 4.40
N VAL A 248 15.09 -21.55 5.69
CA VAL A 248 15.08 -20.55 6.78
C VAL A 248 16.44 -20.51 7.45
N ILE A 249 17.11 -19.37 7.35
CA ILE A 249 18.47 -19.14 7.80
C ILE A 249 18.47 -18.24 9.05
N HIS A 250 19.25 -18.63 10.05
CA HIS A 250 19.57 -17.75 11.17
C HIS A 250 20.83 -16.95 10.81
N GLY A 251 20.71 -15.63 10.76
CA GLY A 251 21.82 -14.75 10.38
C GLY A 251 21.43 -13.29 10.25
N ASP A 252 22.43 -12.44 10.02
CA ASP A 252 22.20 -11.02 9.76
C ASP A 252 21.72 -10.80 8.31
N GLY A 253 20.44 -10.43 8.15
CA GLY A 253 19.86 -10.13 6.85
C GLY A 253 20.54 -8.97 6.11
N ALA A 254 21.22 -8.05 6.79
CA ALA A 254 21.95 -6.99 6.10
C ALA A 254 23.15 -7.51 5.27
N LEU A 255 23.64 -8.72 5.58
CA LEU A 255 24.68 -9.41 4.83
C LEU A 255 24.14 -10.32 3.71
N GLY A 256 22.81 -10.49 3.63
CA GLY A 256 22.18 -11.45 2.72
C GLY A 256 22.61 -12.89 3.00
N TYR A 257 22.54 -13.75 1.98
CA TYR A 257 23.02 -15.12 2.05
C TYR A 257 23.68 -15.53 0.73
N ALA A 258 24.99 -15.26 0.65
CA ALA A 258 25.81 -15.53 -0.52
C ALA A 258 25.79 -17.00 -1.02
N PRO A 259 25.70 -18.04 -0.16
CA PRO A 259 25.75 -19.43 -0.64
C PRO A 259 24.66 -19.81 -1.66
N ASN A 260 23.48 -19.18 -1.58
CA ASN A 260 22.38 -19.41 -2.53
C ASN A 260 22.27 -18.32 -3.60
N ALA A 261 23.19 -17.36 -3.67
CA ALA A 261 23.22 -16.37 -4.74
C ALA A 261 23.59 -17.03 -6.10
N PRO A 262 23.29 -16.39 -7.25
CA PRO A 262 22.51 -15.16 -7.39
C PRO A 262 21.01 -15.40 -7.19
N TYR A 263 20.29 -14.32 -6.83
CA TYR A 263 18.84 -14.27 -6.68
C TYR A 263 18.19 -13.43 -7.78
N ASP A 264 17.06 -13.88 -8.31
CA ASP A 264 16.26 -13.12 -9.27
C ASP A 264 15.46 -12.01 -8.58
N ARG A 265 15.15 -12.20 -7.29
CA ARG A 265 14.40 -11.26 -6.47
C ARG A 265 15.03 -11.18 -5.09
N VAL A 266 15.21 -9.96 -4.59
CA VAL A 266 15.54 -9.69 -3.19
C VAL A 266 14.44 -8.82 -2.61
N ILE A 267 13.88 -9.20 -1.47
CA ILE A 267 12.87 -8.43 -0.75
C ILE A 267 13.27 -8.28 0.71
N ALA A 268 13.29 -7.04 1.20
CA ALA A 268 13.38 -6.76 2.62
C ALA A 268 11.97 -6.55 3.20
N THR A 269 11.65 -7.28 4.25
CA THR A 269 10.44 -7.09 5.10
C THR A 269 10.84 -6.36 6.39
N VAL A 270 11.83 -5.48 6.26
CA VAL A 270 12.44 -4.68 7.31
C VAL A 270 12.84 -3.33 6.69
N GLY A 271 12.75 -2.26 7.47
CA GLY A 271 13.12 -0.91 7.07
C GLY A 271 14.64 -0.71 7.09
N ALA A 272 15.17 -0.02 6.09
CA ALA A 272 16.58 0.30 6.02
C ALA A 272 16.81 1.82 5.84
N HIS A 273 17.86 2.36 6.48
CA HIS A 273 18.29 3.75 6.27
C HIS A 273 19.23 3.92 5.05
N GLY A 274 19.58 2.81 4.41
CA GLY A 274 20.33 2.76 3.16
C GLY A 274 20.15 1.38 2.54
N VAL A 275 20.66 1.16 1.34
CA VAL A 275 20.65 -0.18 0.72
C VAL A 275 21.98 -0.87 1.01
N PRO A 276 22.03 -1.94 1.82
CA PRO A 276 23.23 -2.75 1.99
C PRO A 276 23.76 -3.26 0.65
N HIS A 277 25.08 -3.10 0.42
CA HIS A 277 25.73 -3.55 -0.81
C HIS A 277 25.53 -5.04 -1.07
N ALA A 278 25.54 -5.86 -0.03
CA ALA A 278 25.36 -7.30 -0.14
C ALA A 278 24.04 -7.70 -0.83
N TRP A 279 22.98 -6.89 -0.71
CA TRP A 279 21.71 -7.16 -1.38
C TRP A 279 21.82 -6.97 -2.90
N LEU A 280 22.59 -5.97 -3.33
CA LEU A 280 22.85 -5.70 -4.75
C LEU A 280 23.85 -6.72 -5.32
N ASP A 281 24.92 -7.04 -4.58
CA ASP A 281 25.97 -7.95 -5.03
C ASP A 281 25.48 -9.39 -5.21
N GLN A 282 24.39 -9.76 -4.52
CA GLN A 282 23.80 -11.10 -4.59
C GLN A 282 22.63 -11.19 -5.60
N LEU A 283 22.25 -10.10 -6.25
CA LEU A 283 21.22 -10.12 -7.30
C LEU A 283 21.79 -10.66 -8.62
N ALA A 284 20.95 -11.40 -9.34
CA ALA A 284 21.19 -11.72 -10.73
C ALA A 284 21.25 -10.43 -11.59
N PRO A 285 21.90 -10.46 -12.77
CA PRO A 285 22.02 -9.28 -13.64
C PRO A 285 20.70 -8.62 -14.06
N THR A 286 19.59 -9.39 -14.08
CA THR A 286 18.24 -8.91 -14.38
C THR A 286 17.33 -8.92 -13.16
N GLY A 287 17.92 -9.03 -11.96
CA GLY A 287 17.20 -9.18 -10.71
C GLY A 287 16.47 -7.89 -10.30
N ARG A 288 15.55 -8.02 -9.35
CA ARG A 288 14.82 -6.89 -8.76
C ARG A 288 15.02 -6.86 -7.25
N LEU A 289 15.35 -5.68 -6.73
CA LEU A 289 15.41 -5.42 -5.29
C LEU A 289 14.15 -4.67 -4.86
N LEU A 290 13.46 -5.14 -3.83
CA LEU A 290 12.40 -4.41 -3.15
C LEU A 290 12.80 -4.16 -1.70
N THR A 291 12.85 -2.89 -1.30
CA THR A 291 13.22 -2.51 0.06
C THR A 291 12.34 -1.38 0.59
N PRO A 292 11.78 -1.50 1.81
CA PRO A 292 11.33 -0.36 2.59
C PRO A 292 12.55 0.51 2.95
N LEU A 293 12.63 1.67 2.32
CA LEU A 293 13.73 2.62 2.46
C LEU A 293 13.25 3.89 3.14
N ARG A 294 13.90 4.25 4.26
CA ARG A 294 13.71 5.56 4.88
C ARG A 294 14.36 6.63 4.03
N LEU A 295 13.59 7.64 3.65
CA LEU A 295 14.07 8.73 2.80
C LEU A 295 14.59 9.91 3.61
N ARG A 296 13.76 10.44 4.51
CA ARG A 296 14.10 11.58 5.38
C ARG A 296 13.10 11.71 6.52
N GLY A 297 13.59 12.04 7.72
CA GLY A 297 12.79 11.99 8.94
C GLY A 297 12.10 10.64 9.06
N SER A 298 10.82 10.65 9.42
CA SER A 298 10.00 9.45 9.57
C SER A 298 9.42 8.89 8.27
N VAL A 299 9.62 9.55 7.12
CA VAL A 299 9.03 9.11 5.84
C VAL A 299 9.83 7.95 5.26
N SER A 300 9.12 6.84 5.04
CA SER A 300 9.63 5.62 4.43
C SER A 300 8.76 5.19 3.25
N ARG A 301 9.36 4.54 2.26
CA ARG A 301 8.67 3.99 1.09
C ARG A 301 9.19 2.61 0.76
N SER A 302 8.33 1.69 0.32
CA SER A 302 8.79 0.47 -0.35
C SER A 302 9.12 0.79 -1.80
N ILE A 303 10.39 0.63 -2.15
CA ILE A 303 10.91 0.96 -3.47
C ILE A 303 11.43 -0.31 -4.14
N ALA A 304 10.90 -0.59 -5.33
CA ALA A 304 11.41 -1.64 -6.20
C ALA A 304 12.42 -1.03 -7.17
N PHE A 305 13.65 -1.53 -7.18
CA PHE A 305 14.72 -1.16 -8.10
C PHE A 305 14.98 -2.30 -9.09
N ALA A 306 15.22 -1.95 -10.36
CA ALA A 306 15.64 -2.88 -11.39
C ALA A 306 16.77 -2.27 -12.24
N PRO A 307 17.72 -3.10 -12.71
CA PRO A 307 18.79 -2.66 -13.59
C PRO A 307 18.21 -2.28 -14.96
N GLN A 308 18.72 -1.20 -15.54
CA GLN A 308 18.38 -0.76 -16.88
C GLN A 308 19.45 -1.21 -17.90
N PRO A 309 19.16 -1.17 -19.22
CA PRO A 309 20.15 -1.51 -20.25
C PRO A 309 21.43 -0.66 -20.23
N ASP A 310 21.38 0.53 -19.62
CA ASP A 310 22.53 1.43 -19.41
C ASP A 310 23.39 1.04 -18.20
N GLY A 311 23.05 -0.03 -17.48
CA GLY A 311 23.73 -0.50 -16.27
C GLY A 311 23.33 0.24 -14.99
N ILE A 312 22.42 1.23 -15.07
CA ILE A 312 21.97 2.01 -13.93
C ILE A 312 20.74 1.36 -13.31
N TRP A 313 20.71 1.26 -11.98
CA TRP A 313 19.52 0.83 -11.25
C TRP A 313 18.52 1.98 -11.14
N ARG A 314 17.26 1.73 -11.47
CA ARG A 314 16.17 2.71 -11.37
C ARG A 314 15.01 2.16 -10.60
N SER A 315 14.29 3.04 -9.90
CA SER A 315 13.02 2.67 -9.27
C SER A 315 11.97 2.37 -10.34
N VAL A 316 11.39 1.17 -10.31
CA VAL A 316 10.27 0.76 -11.17
C VAL A 316 8.93 0.80 -10.43
N SER A 317 8.96 0.91 -9.10
CA SER A 317 7.79 1.13 -8.25
C SER A 317 8.18 1.80 -6.93
N SER A 318 7.30 2.63 -6.38
CA SER A 318 7.52 3.30 -5.10
C SER A 318 6.18 3.60 -4.42
N ARG A 319 5.99 3.13 -3.18
CA ARG A 319 4.74 3.26 -2.42
C ARG A 319 5.03 3.68 -0.98
N MET A 320 4.17 4.53 -0.41
CA MET A 320 4.24 4.84 1.02
C MET A 320 4.13 3.56 1.84
N ASN A 321 5.13 3.31 2.69
CA ASN A 321 5.20 2.08 3.45
C ASN A 321 6.22 2.20 4.58
N THR A 322 5.86 1.74 5.77
CA THR A 322 6.73 1.83 6.96
C THR A 322 6.90 0.46 7.58
N PHE A 323 8.16 0.12 7.87
CA PHE A 323 8.56 -1.11 8.52
C PHE A 323 9.36 -0.83 9.79
N MET A 324 9.46 -1.86 10.63
CA MET A 324 10.41 -1.91 11.73
C MET A 324 11.83 -1.87 11.15
N PRO A 325 12.79 -1.16 11.75
CA PRO A 325 14.09 -0.96 11.13
C PRO A 325 14.98 -2.20 11.30
N LEU A 326 16.00 -2.32 10.45
CA LEU A 326 17.18 -3.14 10.74
C LEU A 326 17.75 -2.68 12.08
N ARG A 327 18.30 -3.63 12.85
CA ARG A 327 18.77 -3.36 14.22
C ARG A 327 20.25 -3.67 14.32
N ARG A 328 21.00 -2.80 14.98
CA ARG A 328 22.36 -3.06 15.47
C ARG A 328 23.36 -3.42 14.37
N GLY A 329 23.47 -2.59 13.33
CA GLY A 329 24.47 -2.85 12.28
C GLY A 329 24.31 -2.04 10.99
N ILE A 330 24.52 -2.72 9.87
CA ILE A 330 24.52 -2.13 8.53
C ILE A 330 23.11 -1.62 8.22
N ALA A 331 23.03 -0.36 7.76
CA ALA A 331 21.77 0.32 7.42
C ALA A 331 20.73 0.38 8.56
N ASP A 332 21.20 0.25 9.82
CA ASP A 332 20.44 0.60 11.02
C ASP A 332 20.04 2.09 10.96
N ASP A 333 18.94 2.41 11.63
CA ASP A 333 18.35 3.74 11.69
C ASP A 333 18.16 4.15 13.15
N PRO A 334 19.19 4.74 13.79
CA PRO A 334 19.11 5.16 15.17
C PRO A 334 17.94 6.13 15.38
N ARG A 335 17.18 5.90 16.46
CA ARG A 335 16.03 6.72 16.83
C ARG A 335 16.23 7.34 18.19
N THR A 336 15.82 8.59 18.32
CA THR A 336 15.69 9.25 19.61
C THR A 336 14.21 9.32 19.98
N ILE A 337 13.88 8.84 21.18
CA ILE A 337 12.53 8.94 21.74
C ILE A 337 12.57 10.07 22.76
N VAL A 338 11.81 11.13 22.49
CA VAL A 338 11.66 12.30 23.37
C VAL A 338 10.28 12.25 24.00
N PRO A 339 10.17 11.98 25.31
CA PRO A 339 8.90 12.09 26.01
C PRO A 339 8.40 13.53 25.98
N LEU A 340 7.17 13.75 25.50
CA LEU A 340 6.54 15.06 25.49
C LEU A 340 5.46 15.20 26.59
N ALA A 341 5.10 14.09 27.23
CA ALA A 341 4.15 14.02 28.32
C ALA A 341 4.52 12.89 29.31
N PRO A 342 4.05 12.94 30.57
CA PRO A 342 4.26 11.87 31.55
C PRO A 342 3.82 10.49 31.05
N ASP A 343 4.45 9.44 31.58
CA ASP A 343 4.18 8.04 31.24
C ASP A 343 4.26 7.71 29.73
N ASN A 344 5.01 8.51 28.96
CA ASN A 344 5.09 8.42 27.50
C ASN A 344 3.71 8.54 26.82
N ALA A 345 2.76 9.25 27.43
CA ALA A 345 1.41 9.43 26.90
C ALA A 345 1.42 10.10 25.51
N VAL A 346 2.43 10.94 25.26
CA VAL A 346 2.82 11.48 23.96
C VAL A 346 4.34 11.43 23.87
N THR A 347 4.86 10.89 22.77
CA THR A 347 6.30 10.84 22.49
C THR A 347 6.58 11.43 21.12
N LEU A 348 7.74 12.04 20.94
CA LEU A 348 8.30 12.40 19.66
C LEU A 348 9.41 11.41 19.32
N VAL A 349 9.34 10.78 18.16
CA VAL A 349 10.33 9.84 17.67
C VAL A 349 11.03 10.46 16.47
N THR A 350 12.32 10.76 16.64
CA THR A 350 13.18 11.34 15.61
C THR A 350 14.18 10.30 15.09
N ASN A 351 14.60 10.47 13.85
CA ASN A 351 15.56 9.60 13.16
C ASN A 351 16.96 10.25 13.15
N GLY A 352 18.00 9.46 12.81
CA GLY A 352 19.40 9.89 12.91
C GLY A 352 19.82 11.09 12.04
N ASP A 353 18.99 11.50 11.07
CA ASP A 353 19.17 12.71 10.26
C ASP A 353 18.51 13.97 10.87
N GLN A 354 17.89 13.85 12.05
CA GLN A 354 17.19 14.94 12.73
C GLN A 354 17.93 15.33 14.01
N THR A 355 18.01 16.64 14.26
CA THR A 355 18.56 17.17 15.52
C THR A 355 17.42 17.65 16.40
N VAL A 356 17.34 17.19 17.65
CA VAL A 356 16.28 17.54 18.59
C VAL A 356 16.83 18.13 19.89
N ASN A 357 16.32 19.28 20.29
CA ASN A 357 16.54 19.87 21.61
C ASN A 357 15.39 19.45 22.52
N ALA A 358 15.56 18.34 23.25
CA ALA A 358 14.52 17.79 24.12
C ALA A 358 14.10 18.78 25.22
N ASP A 359 15.04 19.56 25.78
CA ASP A 359 14.75 20.51 26.84
C ASP A 359 13.79 21.61 26.36
N ALA A 360 13.95 22.08 25.12
CA ALA A 360 13.07 23.09 24.52
C ALA A 360 11.64 22.59 24.30
N LEU A 361 11.43 21.28 24.19
CA LEU A 361 10.12 20.66 24.00
C LEU A 361 9.44 20.27 25.34
N THR A 362 10.10 20.54 26.46
CA THR A 362 9.53 20.27 27.80
C THR A 362 8.26 21.10 28.00
N ASP A 363 7.21 20.47 28.55
CA ASP A 363 5.92 21.09 28.84
C ASP A 363 5.23 21.74 27.62
N VAL A 364 5.59 21.35 26.39
CA VAL A 364 5.05 21.96 25.14
C VAL A 364 3.51 21.96 25.09
N PHE A 365 2.86 20.94 25.64
CA PHE A 365 1.40 20.85 25.70
C PHE A 365 0.72 21.73 26.77
N HIS A 366 1.50 22.32 27.67
CA HIS A 366 1.01 23.30 28.66
C HIS A 366 1.15 24.75 28.18
N GLN A 367 1.83 24.96 27.05
CA GLN A 367 1.97 26.28 26.42
C GLN A 367 0.71 26.67 25.62
N SER A 368 0.57 27.97 25.32
CA SER A 368 -0.52 28.45 24.48
C SER A 368 -0.43 27.86 23.07
N ARG A 369 -1.48 27.14 22.64
CA ARG A 369 -1.56 26.57 21.29
C ARG A 369 -2.27 27.51 20.32
N THR A 370 -1.88 27.44 19.05
CA THR A 370 -2.57 28.09 17.93
C THR A 370 -3.00 27.01 16.94
N GLU A 371 -4.26 27.06 16.51
CA GLU A 371 -4.80 26.18 15.48
C GLU A 371 -5.08 27.01 14.23
N ALA A 372 -4.67 26.50 13.06
CA ALA A 372 -4.87 27.18 11.78
C ALA A 372 -5.23 26.16 10.69
N TRP A 373 -6.21 26.51 9.87
CA TRP A 373 -6.53 25.73 8.67
C TRP A 373 -5.43 25.88 7.63
N THR A 374 -4.92 24.76 7.12
CA THR A 374 -3.86 24.75 6.10
C THR A 374 -4.32 25.34 4.76
N GLY A 375 -5.63 25.39 4.51
CA GLY A 375 -6.21 25.73 3.20
C GLY A 375 -5.98 24.68 2.11
N VAL A 376 -5.29 23.57 2.43
CA VAL A 376 -5.04 22.46 1.51
C VAL A 376 -6.25 21.54 1.51
N THR A 377 -6.79 21.26 0.34
CA THR A 377 -7.92 20.33 0.15
C THR A 377 -7.48 19.14 -0.68
N PHE A 378 -7.85 17.95 -0.22
CA PHE A 378 -7.63 16.69 -0.93
C PHE A 378 -8.96 16.19 -1.50
N ARG A 379 -8.93 15.54 -2.66
CA ARG A 379 -10.08 14.77 -3.12
C ARG A 379 -10.13 13.50 -2.29
N GLY A 380 -11.23 13.17 -1.61
CA GLY A 380 -11.34 11.84 -1.02
C GLY A 380 -11.37 10.77 -2.13
N PRO A 381 -10.70 9.60 -2.03
CA PRO A 381 -9.74 9.09 -1.05
C PRO A 381 -8.27 9.17 -1.56
N GLU A 382 -7.78 10.37 -1.84
CA GLU A 382 -6.41 10.60 -2.31
C GLU A 382 -5.40 10.43 -1.17
N SER A 383 -4.29 9.75 -1.47
CA SER A 383 -3.22 9.54 -0.51
C SER A 383 -2.44 10.83 -0.24
N ALA A 384 -2.16 11.11 1.04
CA ALA A 384 -1.32 12.22 1.46
C ALA A 384 0.18 11.97 1.22
N GLU A 385 0.57 10.83 0.65
CA GLU A 385 1.97 10.38 0.57
C GLU A 385 2.91 11.37 -0.11
N TRP A 386 2.43 12.10 -1.12
CA TRP A 386 3.23 13.06 -1.87
C TRP A 386 3.36 14.39 -1.14
N LEU A 387 2.33 14.78 -0.38
CA LEU A 387 2.44 15.93 0.52
C LEU A 387 3.47 15.61 1.61
N GLU A 388 3.42 14.42 2.21
CA GLU A 388 4.36 13.98 3.24
C GLU A 388 5.80 13.94 2.72
N LEU A 389 6.00 13.40 1.52
CA LEU A 389 7.30 13.41 0.87
C LEU A 389 7.80 14.84 0.60
N TRP A 390 6.92 15.74 0.17
CA TRP A 390 7.28 17.13 -0.05
C TRP A 390 7.60 17.85 1.26
N LEU A 391 6.79 17.69 2.30
CA LEU A 391 6.97 18.28 3.62
C LEU A 391 8.26 17.82 4.26
N THR A 392 8.52 16.51 4.29
CA THR A 392 9.77 16.00 4.87
C THR A 392 11.01 16.50 4.14
N CYS A 393 10.90 16.71 2.81
CA CYS A 393 12.00 17.26 2.00
C CYS A 393 12.16 18.78 2.13
N SER A 394 11.08 19.50 2.46
CA SER A 394 11.05 20.96 2.47
C SER A 394 11.27 21.57 3.85
N LEU A 395 10.89 20.85 4.91
CA LEU A 395 11.10 21.28 6.30
C LEU A 395 12.57 21.06 6.72
N PRO A 396 13.17 21.96 7.52
CA PRO A 396 14.57 21.82 7.95
C PRO A 396 14.88 20.51 8.67
N ASN A 397 14.01 20.10 9.62
CA ASN A 397 14.15 18.84 10.34
C ASN A 397 13.30 17.71 9.74
N GLY A 398 12.57 17.92 8.64
CA GLY A 398 11.64 16.92 8.10
C GLY A 398 10.48 16.60 9.06
N LEU A 399 9.82 15.46 8.82
CA LEU A 399 8.72 14.99 9.68
C LEU A 399 9.22 13.97 10.72
N SER A 400 8.63 13.97 11.91
CA SER A 400 8.90 13.01 12.98
C SER A 400 7.65 12.31 13.43
N ARG A 401 7.78 11.07 13.89
CA ARG A 401 6.66 10.32 14.46
C ARG A 401 6.23 10.93 15.80
N MET A 402 4.92 11.00 16.08
CA MET A 402 4.39 11.47 17.37
C MET A 402 3.38 10.47 17.96
N PRO A 403 3.83 9.28 18.39
CA PRO A 403 2.95 8.29 19.00
C PRO A 403 2.20 8.90 20.19
N THR A 404 0.88 8.75 20.16
CA THR A 404 -0.05 9.35 21.11
C THR A 404 -1.00 8.28 21.62
N THR A 405 -1.14 8.19 22.94
CA THR A 405 -2.08 7.24 23.56
C THR A 405 -3.52 7.74 23.46
N PRO A 406 -4.53 6.85 23.35
CA PRO A 406 -5.94 7.26 23.38
C PRO A 406 -6.28 8.11 24.61
N ARG A 407 -5.72 7.75 25.77
CA ARG A 407 -5.89 8.51 27.03
C ARG A 407 -5.41 9.96 26.94
N ALA A 408 -4.34 10.25 26.19
CA ALA A 408 -3.86 11.62 26.00
C ALA A 408 -4.84 12.47 25.19
N ILE A 409 -5.49 11.84 24.20
CA ILE A 409 -6.52 12.47 23.36
C ILE A 409 -7.80 12.69 24.19
N ASP A 410 -8.28 11.65 24.87
CA ASP A 410 -9.52 11.66 25.64
C ASP A 410 -9.49 12.69 26.78
N ASN A 411 -8.33 12.88 27.41
CA ASN A 411 -8.13 13.88 28.46
C ASN A 411 -7.88 15.30 27.91
N GLY A 412 -7.87 15.48 26.58
CA GLY A 412 -7.70 16.78 25.93
C GLY A 412 -6.28 17.35 26.01
N LEU A 413 -5.26 16.53 26.32
CA LEU A 413 -3.86 16.96 26.34
C LEU A 413 -3.38 17.34 24.93
N VAL A 414 -3.84 16.58 23.93
CA VAL A 414 -3.49 16.76 22.52
C VAL A 414 -4.72 16.47 21.65
N ILE A 415 -4.83 17.10 20.49
CA ILE A 415 -5.85 16.73 19.51
C ILE A 415 -5.35 15.49 18.76
N ALA A 416 -6.25 14.58 18.41
CA ALA A 416 -5.90 13.36 17.67
C ALA A 416 -5.03 13.71 16.45
N PRO A 417 -3.77 13.23 16.37
CA PRO A 417 -2.93 13.51 15.21
C PRO A 417 -3.43 12.80 13.96
N TYR A 418 -3.18 13.40 12.80
CA TYR A 418 -3.47 12.77 11.52
C TYR A 418 -2.68 11.45 11.38
N PRO A 419 -3.32 10.32 11.04
CA PRO A 419 -2.71 8.99 11.16
C PRO A 419 -1.38 8.78 10.42
N SER A 420 -1.14 9.51 9.32
CA SER A 420 0.07 9.36 8.50
C SER A 420 1.08 10.52 8.63
N SER A 421 0.73 11.62 9.29
CA SER A 421 1.57 12.83 9.37
C SER A 421 1.76 13.29 10.80
N THR A 422 3.00 13.21 11.27
CA THR A 422 3.18 12.96 12.69
C THR A 422 3.67 14.15 13.53
N ALA A 423 4.59 14.99 13.07
CA ALA A 423 4.94 16.28 13.68
C ALA A 423 6.14 16.90 12.95
N THR A 424 6.33 18.20 13.11
CA THR A 424 7.59 18.90 12.90
C THR A 424 7.87 19.77 14.11
N PHE A 425 9.14 20.09 14.34
CA PHE A 425 9.57 20.92 15.44
C PHE A 425 10.79 21.77 15.04
N ASP A 426 10.98 22.88 15.75
CA ASP A 426 12.14 23.74 15.59
C ASP A 426 12.96 23.85 16.87
N ASP A 427 14.15 24.46 16.75
CA ASP A 427 15.09 24.62 17.85
C ASP A 427 14.57 25.55 18.97
N SER A 428 13.49 26.29 18.70
CA SER A 428 12.86 27.18 19.68
C SER A 428 11.88 26.46 20.61
N GLY A 429 11.64 25.16 20.39
CA GLY A 429 10.69 24.37 21.17
C GLY A 429 9.26 24.42 20.63
N THR A 430 9.06 24.91 19.41
CA THR A 430 7.74 24.90 18.78
C THR A 430 7.46 23.52 18.18
N LEU A 431 6.35 22.90 18.57
CA LEU A 431 5.84 21.65 17.99
C LEU A 431 4.63 21.93 17.11
N THR A 432 4.63 21.44 15.87
CA THR A 432 3.51 21.55 14.93
C THR A 432 3.14 20.17 14.41
N TYR A 433 1.85 19.83 14.38
CA TYR A 433 1.36 18.57 13.85
C TYR A 433 0.00 18.76 13.17
N LEU A 434 -0.36 17.84 12.28
CA LEU A 434 -1.67 17.83 11.62
C LEU A 434 -2.65 17.06 12.51
N THR A 435 -3.89 17.55 12.58
CA THR A 435 -5.01 16.96 13.32
C THR A 435 -6.09 16.45 12.37
#